data_AF-V5H3I3-F1
#
_entry.id   AF-V5H3I3-F1
#
_cell.length_a   1.000
_cell.length_b   1.000
_cell.length_c   1.000
_cell.angle_alpha   90.00
_cell.angle_beta   90.00
_cell.angle_gamma   90.00
#
_symmetry.space_group_name_H-M   'P 1'
#
loop_
_entity.id
_entity.type
_entity.pdbx_description
1 polymer ?
#
loop_
_entity_poly.entity_id
_entity_poly.type
_entity_poly.pdbx_seq_one_letter_code
_entity_poly.pdbx_strand_id
1 'polypeptide(L)'
;MRDPRTIGWTLVGNVPFLMTLLFGYVYLVKCAGPRFMKNREPCERIKPVIQLYNASMVLLNIYFVKNFFTRSYFGGGYDIICQGI
;
A
#
# COMPACT_ATOMS: atom_id res chain seq x y z
N MET A 1 21.10 -2.12 10.38
CA MET A 1 20.80 -3.53 10.72
C MET A 1 19.31 -3.76 10.49
N ARG A 2 18.90 -4.94 10.00
CA ARG A 2 17.47 -5.27 9.77
C ARG A 2 16.83 -5.67 11.11
N ASP A 3 15.61 -5.21 11.38
CA ASP A 3 14.88 -5.63 12.58
C ASP A 3 14.65 -7.15 12.55
N PRO A 4 15.09 -7.92 13.57
CA PRO A 4 14.91 -9.35 13.60
C PRO A 4 13.43 -9.79 13.65
N ARG A 5 12.53 -8.92 14.11
CA ARG A 5 11.08 -9.20 14.22
C ARG A 5 10.39 -9.27 12.85
N THR A 6 10.96 -8.64 11.83
CA THR A 6 10.41 -8.62 10.48
C THR A 6 11.01 -9.72 9.58
N ILE A 7 11.82 -10.62 10.15
CA ILE A 7 12.42 -11.73 9.40
C ILE A 7 11.30 -12.70 9.00
N GLY A 8 11.27 -13.07 7.71
CA GLY A 8 10.28 -14.00 7.15
C GLY A 8 9.00 -13.35 6.65
N TRP A 9 8.82 -12.03 6.82
CA TRP A 9 7.69 -11.32 6.22
C TRP A 9 7.84 -11.28 4.70
N THR A 10 6.74 -11.52 3.99
CA THR A 10 6.70 -11.47 2.53
C THR A 10 6.96 -10.03 2.06
N LEU A 11 7.75 -9.87 0.98
CA LEU A 11 8.25 -8.59 0.44
C LEU A 11 9.21 -7.76 1.32
N VAL A 12 9.31 -8.03 2.63
CA VAL A 12 10.19 -7.27 3.51
C VAL A 12 11.62 -7.81 3.45
N GLY A 13 12.57 -6.93 3.11
CA GLY A 13 14.01 -7.26 3.10
C GLY A 13 14.54 -7.86 1.80
N ASN A 14 13.70 -8.09 0.78
CA ASN A 14 14.15 -8.45 -0.58
C ASN A 14 14.09 -7.23 -1.51
N VAL A 15 15.15 -6.43 -1.48
CA VAL A 15 15.27 -5.19 -2.27
C VAL A 15 15.17 -5.44 -3.79
N PRO A 16 15.87 -6.43 -4.37
CA PRO A 16 15.78 -6.70 -5.82
C PRO A 16 14.36 -7.06 -6.28
N PHE A 17 13.62 -7.84 -5.48
CA PHE A 17 12.24 -8.20 -5.78
C PHE A 17 11.32 -6.97 -5.74
N LEU A 18 11.44 -6.14 -4.70
CA LEU A 18 10.68 -4.89 -4.58
C LEU A 18 10.95 -3.95 -5.76
N MET A 19 12.22 -3.81 -6.16
CA MET A 19 12.59 -2.98 -7.31
C MET A 19 11.95 -3.50 -8.60
N THR A 20 12.04 -4.80 -8.88
CA THR A 20 11.41 -5.41 -10.06
C THR A 20 9.91 -5.16 -10.10
N LEU A 21 9.22 -5.30 -8.96
CA LEU A 21 7.79 -5.05 -8.84
C LEU A 21 7.44 -3.59 -9.15
N LEU A 22 8.18 -2.63 -8.58
CA LEU A 22 7.95 -1.20 -8.78
C LEU A 22 8.22 -0.77 -10.22
N PHE A 23 9.36 -1.18 -10.80
CA PHE A 23 9.66 -0.89 -12.20
C PHE A 23 8.63 -1.52 -13.14
N GLY A 24 8.22 -2.77 -12.87
CA GLY A 24 7.15 -3.43 -13.60
C GLY A 24 5.84 -2.64 -13.55
N TYR A 25 5.42 -2.19 -12.36
CA TYR A 25 4.22 -1.38 -12.20
C TYR A 25 4.29 -0.07 -13.01
N VAL A 26 5.39 0.68 -12.90
CA VAL A 26 5.57 1.95 -13.62
C VAL A 26 5.56 1.71 -15.13
N TYR A 27 6.29 0.70 -15.62
CA TYR A 27 6.31 0.35 -17.04
C TYR A 27 4.91 -0.03 -17.56
N LEU A 28 4.16 -0.84 -16.80
CA LEU A 28 2.82 -1.25 -17.17
C LEU A 28 1.86 -0.07 -17.25
N VAL A 29 1.87 0.83 -16.26
CA VAL A 29 0.95 1.96 -16.21
C VAL A 29 1.30 3.05 -17.22
N LYS A 30 2.60 3.33 -17.42
CA LYS A 30 3.04 4.47 -18.26
C LYS A 30 3.26 4.10 -19.72
N CYS A 31 3.69 2.88 -20.02
CA CYS A 31 4.06 2.48 -21.39
C CYS A 31 3.10 1.44 -21.95
N ALA A 32 3.01 0.28 -21.31
CA ALA A 32 2.29 -0.87 -21.88
C ALA A 32 0.76 -0.64 -21.91
N GLY A 33 0.20 -0.10 -20.82
CA GLY A 33 -1.22 0.17 -20.66
C GLY A 33 -1.76 1.14 -21.71
N PRO A 34 -1.20 2.36 -21.84
CA PRO A 34 -1.65 3.32 -22.85
C PRO A 34 -1.50 2.80 -24.28
N ARG A 35 -0.41 2.06 -24.58
CA ARG A 35 -0.22 1.44 -25.90
C ARG A 35 -1.30 0.40 -26.21
N PHE A 36 -1.71 -0.39 -25.23
CA PHE A 36 -2.76 -1.39 -25.36
C PHE A 36 -4.17 -0.76 -25.47
N MET A 37 -4.39 0.36 -24.76
CA MET A 37 -5.68 1.07 -24.72
C MET A 37 -5.89 2.04 -25.88
N LYS A 38 -4.88 2.32 -26.70
CA LYS A 38 -4.91 3.35 -27.77
C LYS A 38 -6.13 3.28 -28.69
N ASN A 39 -6.61 2.08 -29.02
CA ASN A 39 -7.73 1.87 -29.95
C ASN A 39 -8.93 1.18 -29.26
N ARG A 40 -9.05 1.30 -27.93
CA ARG A 40 -10.11 0.66 -27.16
C ARG A 40 -10.91 1.70 -26.40
N GLU A 41 -12.21 1.51 -26.34
CA GLU A 41 -13.10 2.34 -25.53
C GLU A 41 -12.90 2.06 -24.03
N PRO A 42 -13.18 3.05 -23.15
CA PRO A 42 -13.08 2.88 -21.71
C PRO A 42 -13.92 1.71 -21.18
N CYS A 43 -13.34 0.89 -20.31
CA CYS A 43 -14.03 -0.23 -19.68
C CYS A 43 -15.01 0.24 -18.60
N GLU A 44 -16.24 0.59 -18.97
CA GLU A 44 -17.28 1.05 -18.04
C GLU A 44 -17.65 0.03 -16.94
N ARG A 45 -17.55 -1.28 -17.25
CA ARG A 45 -17.87 -2.37 -16.31
C ARG A 45 -16.95 -2.44 -15.08
N ILE A 46 -15.84 -1.72 -15.05
CA ILE A 46 -14.91 -1.69 -13.90
C ILE A 46 -15.36 -0.72 -12.80
N LYS A 47 -16.28 0.22 -13.08
CA LYS A 47 -16.78 1.21 -12.11
C LYS A 47 -17.24 0.61 -10.77
N PRO A 48 -18.07 -0.44 -10.71
CA PRO A 48 -18.47 -1.05 -9.43
C PRO A 48 -17.28 -1.66 -8.68
N VAL A 49 -16.29 -2.21 -9.39
CA VAL A 49 -15.06 -2.75 -8.78
C VAL A 49 -14.24 -1.63 -8.14
N ILE A 50 -14.12 -0.48 -8.82
CA ILE A 50 -13.45 0.71 -8.27
C ILE A 50 -14.18 1.22 -7.02
N GLN A 51 -15.51 1.25 -7.03
CA GLN A 51 -16.30 1.66 -5.86
C GLN A 51 -16.07 0.73 -4.67
N LEU A 52 -16.09 -0.59 -4.89
CA LEU A 52 -15.82 -1.58 -3.85
C LEU A 52 -14.39 -1.45 -3.31
N TYR A 53 -13.42 -1.22 -4.18
CA TYR A 53 -12.03 -1.00 -3.80
C TYR A 53 -11.85 0.26 -2.94
N ASN A 54 -12.50 1.38 -3.31
CA ASN A 54 -12.44 2.59 -2.50
C ASN A 54 -13.12 2.40 -1.14
N ALA A 55 -14.26 1.72 -1.09
CA ALA A 55 -14.95 1.41 0.16
C ALA A 55 -14.07 0.54 1.08
N SER A 56 -13.41 -0.50 0.53
CA SER A 56 -12.50 -1.34 1.31
C SER A 56 -11.28 -0.55 1.79
N MET A 57 -10.73 0.36 0.98
CA MET A 57 -9.64 1.23 1.41
C MET A 57 -10.03 2.14 2.58
N VAL A 58 -11.24 2.71 2.58
CA VAL A 58 -11.73 3.51 3.71
C VAL A 58 -11.80 2.67 4.99
N LEU A 59 -12.36 1.46 4.91
CA LEU A 59 -12.45 0.55 6.06
C LEU A 59 -11.06 0.16 6.61
N LEU A 60 -10.12 -0.17 5.72
CA LEU A 60 -8.75 -0.51 6.10
C LEU A 60 -8.01 0.67 6.72
N ASN A 61 -8.18 1.88 6.18
CA ASN A 61 -7.59 3.08 6.77
C ASN A 61 -8.13 3.34 8.18
N ILE A 62 -9.44 3.21 8.38
CA ILE A 62 -10.04 3.33 9.72
C ILE A 62 -9.43 2.29 10.68
N TYR A 63 -9.26 1.04 10.21
CA TYR A 63 -8.62 0.00 11.01
C TYR A 63 -7.16 0.32 11.37
N PHE A 64 -6.36 0.81 10.41
CA PHE A 64 -4.98 1.22 10.67
C PHE A 64 -4.90 2.39 11.63
N VAL A 65 -5.71 3.43 11.42
CA VAL A 65 -5.80 4.60 12.31
C VAL A 65 -6.14 4.16 13.73
N LYS A 66 -7.19 3.34 13.90
CA LYS A 66 -7.57 2.82 15.23
C LYS A 66 -6.41 2.07 15.90
N ASN A 67 -5.76 1.15 15.20
CA ASN A 67 -4.65 0.38 15.77
C ASN A 67 -3.45 1.25 16.10
N PHE A 68 -3.09 2.17 15.22
CA PHE A 68 -2.00 3.11 15.41
C PHE A 68 -2.24 3.96 16.67
N PHE A 69 -3.40 4.61 16.77
CA PHE A 69 -3.72 5.43 17.92
C PHE A 69 -3.81 4.63 19.23
N THR A 70 -4.41 3.43 19.20
CA THR A 70 -4.52 2.60 20.41
C THR A 70 -3.15 2.11 20.89
N ARG A 71 -2.28 1.66 19.96
CA ARG A 71 -0.98 1.07 20.30
C ARG A 71 0.10 2.11 20.58
N SER A 72 -0.04 3.32 20.08
CA SER A 72 0.92 4.41 20.31
C SER A 72 0.45 5.35 21.42
N TYR A 73 -0.69 6.01 21.26
CA TYR A 73 -1.07 7.16 22.10
C TYR A 73 -2.11 6.82 23.17
N PHE A 74 -3.26 6.23 22.82
CA PHE A 74 -4.38 5.94 23.73
C PHE A 74 -4.19 4.68 24.59
N GLY A 75 -2.95 4.24 24.80
CA GLY A 75 -2.61 3.01 25.52
C GLY A 75 -1.15 2.59 25.43
N GLY A 76 -0.38 3.19 24.52
CA GLY A 76 1.05 2.89 24.33
C GLY A 76 2.04 3.86 24.99
N GLY A 77 1.57 4.98 25.56
CA GLY A 77 2.42 5.94 26.27
C GLY A 77 3.41 6.72 25.40
N TYR A 78 3.17 6.82 24.08
CA TYR A 78 3.99 7.64 23.19
C TYR A 78 3.77 9.13 23.43
N ASP A 79 4.85 9.90 23.44
CA ASP A 79 4.79 11.36 23.46
C ASP A 79 4.53 11.89 22.03
N ILE A 80 3.77 12.98 21.92
CA ILE A 80 3.46 13.64 20.65
C ILE A 80 4.63 14.47 20.11
N ILE A 81 5.62 14.79 20.94
CA ILE A 81 6.77 15.64 20.57
C ILE A 81 8.01 14.79 20.29
N CYS A 82 8.40 13.92 21.22
CA CYS A 82 9.64 13.15 21.08
C CYS A 82 9.50 11.75 21.65
N GLN A 83 9.64 10.76 20.78
CA GLN A 83 9.76 9.36 21.18
C GLN A 83 11.21 8.91 21.03
N GLY A 84 11.77 8.30 22.08
CA GLY A 84 13.10 7.68 22.01
C GLY A 84 13.12 6.54 20.99
N ILE A 85 14.25 6.42 20.28
CA ILE A 85 14.54 5.34 19.33
C ILE A 85 15.03 4.07 20.02
#